data_AF-A0A7Y2JAT9-F1
#
_entry.id   AF-A0A7Y2JAT9-F1
#
_cell.length_a   1.000
_cell.length_b   1.000
_cell.length_c   1.000
_cell.angle_alpha   90.00
_cell.angle_beta   90.00
_cell.angle_gamma   90.00
#
_symmetry.space_group_name_H-M   'P 1'
#
loop_
_entity.id
_entity.type
_entity.pdbx_description
1 polymer ?
#
loop_
_entity_poly.entity_id
_entity_poly.type
_entity_poly.pdbx_seq_one_letter_code
_entity_poly.pdbx_strand_id
1 'polypeptide(L)'
;GMTGTAVTEAGEFWEIYELDVVEIPTNRPIARDDRQDLVYKTKREKYNAVIDEVVGLSKAGRPVLIGTTSVEISELLGRMLSIRKIPHNILNAKLHKKEADIVAEAGIPGQVTIATNMAGRGTDIKLIDEVKKAGGLAIVGTERHDSRRVDRQLRGRAGRQGDPGSSQFYVSLEDNLMRLFGSERIAKMMDRMGLKEGEVIQHSMITKSIERAQKKVEENNFGIRKRLLEYDDVMNAQREVVYKRRFHALYGERLRVDIANMIFDTAELIVQTNKDANDFKNFEFELIRYFSMSSPVSESDFANKNVQELSSLIYKAAYDHYDEKMERNADLAFPVIKNVYENQGDRYKRIVVPFTDGIKTLQVITDLQKAFETDGKQLITDFEKNIALAIIDESWKTHLRKMDELKQSVQLAVHEQKDPLLIYKFESFELFKAMIDQVNKDVISFLFKGEIPQETADTIQEARARKRENLETTKEEIPNMDERAAQSRAAGGGTQRQQQVVETIVRERPKIGRNDRVTIKHVMSGENKTLKYKQAEPLIAKGEWVLVDE
;
A
#
# COMPACT_ATOMS: atom_id res chain seq x y z
N GLY A 1 -22.23 -0.01 12.21
CA GLY A 1 -22.34 0.44 10.80
C GLY A 1 -23.73 0.17 10.28
N MET A 2 -24.13 0.73 9.12
CA MET A 2 -25.44 0.48 8.51
C MET A 2 -25.29 -0.03 7.07
N THR A 3 -26.05 -1.06 6.70
CA THR A 3 -26.10 -1.60 5.34
C THR A 3 -27.39 -2.40 5.13
N GLY A 4 -27.88 -2.46 3.89
CA GLY A 4 -29.07 -3.24 3.55
C GLY A 4 -28.82 -4.74 3.43
N THR A 5 -27.56 -5.19 3.42
CA THR A 5 -27.20 -6.61 3.27
C THR A 5 -25.99 -6.97 4.13
N ALA A 6 -26.21 -7.24 5.42
CA ALA A 6 -25.17 -7.70 6.36
C ALA A 6 -25.41 -9.12 6.90
N VAL A 7 -26.64 -9.63 6.84
CA VAL A 7 -27.01 -10.92 7.46
C VAL A 7 -26.18 -12.09 6.91
N THR A 8 -25.79 -12.03 5.64
CA THR A 8 -24.96 -13.05 4.98
C THR A 8 -23.55 -13.14 5.55
N GLU A 9 -23.02 -12.05 6.10
CA GLU A 9 -21.68 -11.92 6.64
C GLU A 9 -21.69 -11.73 8.18
N ALA A 10 -22.80 -12.03 8.85
CA ALA A 10 -22.93 -11.84 10.30
C ALA A 10 -21.85 -12.58 11.10
N GLY A 11 -21.52 -13.82 10.70
CA GLY A 11 -20.44 -14.58 11.33
C GLY A 11 -19.06 -13.91 11.18
N GLU A 12 -18.80 -13.30 10.02
CA GLU A 12 -17.55 -12.56 9.79
C GLU A 12 -17.48 -11.26 10.62
N PHE A 13 -18.59 -10.53 10.72
CA PHE A 13 -18.64 -9.31 11.55
C PHE A 13 -18.40 -9.60 13.03
N TRP A 14 -18.93 -10.71 13.53
CA TRP A 14 -18.66 -11.16 14.88
C TRP A 14 -17.19 -11.61 15.04
N GLU A 15 -16.73 -12.56 14.23
CA GLU A 15 -15.37 -13.13 14.37
C GLU A 15 -14.24 -12.09 14.24
N ILE A 16 -14.42 -11.03 13.45
CA ILE A 16 -13.36 -10.04 13.20
C ILE A 16 -13.54 -8.77 14.04
N TYR A 17 -14.77 -8.29 14.19
CA TYR A 17 -15.05 -6.98 14.79
C TYR A 17 -15.83 -7.07 16.11
N GLU A 18 -16.26 -8.26 16.53
CA GLU A 18 -17.16 -8.47 17.67
C GLU A 18 -18.45 -7.64 17.52
N LEU A 19 -18.97 -7.57 16.29
CA LEU A 19 -20.17 -6.80 15.94
C LEU A 19 -21.34 -7.71 15.59
N ASP A 20 -22.43 -7.58 16.34
CA ASP A 20 -23.71 -8.20 16.02
C ASP A 20 -24.39 -7.56 14.81
N VAL A 21 -25.11 -8.39 14.05
CA VAL A 21 -25.96 -7.95 12.94
C VAL A 21 -27.42 -8.04 13.34
N VAL A 22 -28.07 -6.89 13.48
CA VAL A 22 -29.50 -6.79 13.77
C VAL A 22 -30.27 -6.47 12.48
N GLU A 23 -31.22 -7.32 12.11
CA GLU A 23 -32.13 -7.07 10.99
C GLU A 23 -33.29 -6.17 11.43
N ILE A 24 -33.33 -4.95 10.89
CA ILE A 24 -34.42 -4.00 11.14
C ILE A 24 -35.58 -4.29 10.18
N PRO A 25 -36.82 -4.47 10.67
CA PRO A 25 -37.96 -4.72 9.80
C PRO A 25 -38.23 -3.55 8.85
N THR A 26 -38.76 -3.85 7.67
CA THR A 26 -39.08 -2.81 6.69
C THR A 26 -40.29 -1.99 7.14
N ASN A 27 -40.27 -0.69 6.83
CA ASN A 27 -41.39 0.23 7.13
C ASN A 27 -42.71 -0.21 6.45
N ARG A 28 -42.62 -0.78 5.25
CA ARG A 28 -43.74 -1.35 4.50
C ARG A 28 -43.37 -2.75 4.02
N PRO A 29 -44.35 -3.66 3.86
CA PRO A 29 -44.11 -4.99 3.28
C PRO A 29 -43.51 -4.89 1.88
N ILE A 30 -42.60 -5.81 1.56
CA ILE A 30 -41.95 -5.86 0.24
C ILE A 30 -42.94 -6.46 -0.77
N ALA A 31 -43.26 -5.73 -1.84
CA ALA A 31 -44.15 -6.15 -2.93
C ALA A 31 -43.38 -6.56 -4.21
N ARG A 32 -42.05 -6.68 -4.13
CA ARG A 32 -41.20 -7.03 -5.27
C ARG A 32 -41.34 -8.50 -5.63
N ASP A 33 -41.56 -8.78 -6.92
CA ASP A 33 -41.58 -10.12 -7.50
C ASP A 33 -40.15 -10.59 -7.87
N ASP A 34 -39.53 -11.37 -6.99
CA ASP A 34 -38.22 -11.97 -7.23
C ASP A 34 -38.36 -13.32 -7.96
N ARG A 35 -38.10 -13.31 -9.27
CA ARG A 35 -38.27 -14.47 -10.14
C ARG A 35 -37.07 -15.43 -10.11
N GLN A 36 -37.31 -16.68 -10.49
CA GLN A 36 -36.27 -17.70 -10.61
C GLN A 36 -35.34 -17.42 -11.79
N ASP A 37 -34.11 -17.92 -11.72
CA ASP A 37 -33.09 -17.67 -12.74
C ASP A 37 -33.43 -18.31 -14.09
N LEU A 38 -33.24 -17.55 -15.16
CA LEU A 38 -33.35 -18.04 -16.53
C LEU A 38 -31.98 -18.53 -16.97
N VAL A 39 -31.85 -19.83 -17.19
CA VAL A 39 -30.56 -20.44 -17.53
C VAL A 39 -30.52 -20.81 -19.00
N TYR A 40 -29.47 -20.34 -19.67
CA TYR A 40 -29.20 -20.53 -21.10
C TYR A 40 -27.93 -21.35 -21.31
N LYS A 41 -27.84 -22.01 -22.45
CA LYS A 41 -26.66 -22.79 -22.81
C LYS A 41 -25.48 -21.88 -23.12
N THR A 42 -25.69 -20.85 -23.95
CA THR A 42 -24.62 -19.95 -24.41
C THR A 42 -24.82 -18.51 -23.95
N LYS A 43 -23.73 -17.73 -23.87
CA LYS A 43 -23.81 -16.28 -23.57
C LYS A 43 -24.59 -15.52 -24.64
N ARG A 44 -24.51 -15.95 -25.89
CA ARG A 44 -25.19 -15.30 -27.01
C ARG A 44 -26.72 -15.39 -26.85
N GLU A 45 -27.25 -16.57 -26.54
CA GLU A 45 -28.68 -16.75 -26.26
C GLU A 45 -29.13 -15.92 -25.06
N LYS A 46 -28.34 -15.96 -23.97
CA LYS A 46 -28.57 -15.17 -22.77
C LYS A 46 -28.72 -13.68 -23.09
N TYR A 47 -27.76 -13.09 -23.81
CA TYR A 47 -27.79 -11.66 -24.12
C TYR A 47 -28.93 -11.29 -25.07
N ASN A 48 -29.25 -12.13 -26.06
CA ASN A 48 -30.42 -11.88 -26.93
C ASN A 48 -31.72 -11.87 -26.10
N ALA A 49 -31.90 -12.85 -25.21
CA ALA A 49 -33.07 -12.93 -24.36
C ALA A 49 -33.18 -11.75 -23.37
N VAL A 50 -32.05 -11.30 -22.80
CA VAL A 50 -31.98 -10.09 -21.98
C VAL A 50 -32.47 -8.87 -22.77
N ILE A 51 -31.96 -8.68 -23.99
CA ILE A 51 -32.32 -7.53 -24.83
C ILE A 51 -33.80 -7.58 -25.23
N ASP A 52 -34.32 -8.74 -25.61
CA ASP A 52 -35.72 -8.89 -26.03
C ASP A 52 -36.68 -8.60 -24.86
N GLU A 53 -36.37 -9.05 -23.64
CA GLU A 53 -37.12 -8.70 -22.43
C GLU A 53 -37.05 -7.19 -22.15
N VAL A 54 -35.85 -6.60 -22.16
CA VAL A 54 -35.65 -5.16 -21.90
C VAL A 54 -36.43 -4.31 -22.90
N VAL A 55 -36.43 -4.69 -24.18
CA VAL A 55 -37.18 -4.01 -25.24
C VAL A 55 -38.69 -4.10 -24.97
N GLY A 56 -39.19 -5.27 -24.56
CA GLY A 56 -40.59 -5.46 -24.19
C GLY A 56 -41.02 -4.58 -23.03
N LEU A 57 -40.23 -4.56 -21.96
CA LEU A 57 -40.51 -3.77 -20.74
C LEU A 57 -40.42 -2.26 -21.01
N SER A 58 -39.38 -1.80 -21.72
CA SER A 58 -39.19 -0.39 -22.06
C SER A 58 -40.33 0.13 -22.95
N LYS A 59 -40.76 -0.64 -23.97
CA LYS A 59 -41.91 -0.29 -24.83
C LYS A 59 -43.24 -0.27 -24.08
N ALA A 60 -43.37 -1.06 -23.02
CA ALA A 60 -44.53 -1.02 -22.12
C ALA A 60 -44.48 0.17 -21.13
N GLY A 61 -43.50 1.07 -21.25
CA GLY A 61 -43.34 2.25 -20.39
C GLY A 61 -42.70 1.94 -19.04
N ARG A 62 -42.18 0.72 -18.84
CA ARG A 62 -41.61 0.30 -17.56
C ARG A 62 -40.09 0.56 -17.54
N PRO A 63 -39.54 1.24 -16.52
CA PRO A 63 -38.11 1.46 -16.40
C PRO A 63 -37.35 0.18 -16.08
N VAL A 64 -36.14 0.06 -16.62
CA VAL A 64 -35.29 -1.12 -16.49
C VAL A 64 -33.89 -0.75 -16.03
N LEU A 65 -33.42 -1.39 -14.96
CA LEU A 65 -32.04 -1.33 -14.50
C LEU A 65 -31.35 -2.67 -14.78
N ILE A 66 -30.37 -2.64 -15.68
CA ILE A 66 -29.56 -3.80 -16.06
C ILE A 66 -28.28 -3.82 -15.22
N GLY A 67 -28.05 -4.87 -14.46
CA GLY A 67 -26.82 -5.08 -13.71
C GLY A 67 -25.86 -6.03 -14.44
N THR A 68 -24.64 -5.56 -14.71
CA THR A 68 -23.56 -6.35 -15.33
C THR A 68 -22.38 -6.52 -14.38
N THR A 69 -21.53 -7.51 -14.60
CA THR A 69 -20.32 -7.79 -13.79
C THR A 69 -19.08 -7.03 -14.28
N SER A 70 -19.04 -6.67 -15.56
CA SER A 70 -17.89 -5.98 -16.18
C SER A 70 -18.31 -4.84 -17.10
N VAL A 71 -17.36 -3.93 -17.36
CA VAL A 71 -17.52 -2.80 -18.29
C VAL A 71 -17.68 -3.27 -19.73
N GLU A 72 -16.97 -4.33 -20.11
CA GLU A 72 -17.06 -4.92 -21.45
C GLU A 72 -18.48 -5.43 -21.75
N ILE A 73 -19.13 -6.07 -20.77
CA ILE A 73 -20.50 -6.56 -20.91
C ILE A 73 -21.48 -5.39 -20.99
N SER A 74 -21.31 -4.33 -20.18
CA SER A 74 -22.18 -3.16 -20.26
C SER A 74 -22.09 -2.45 -21.61
N GLU A 75 -20.89 -2.32 -22.18
CA GLU A 75 -20.71 -1.73 -23.51
C GLU A 75 -21.30 -2.61 -24.61
N LEU A 76 -21.14 -3.93 -24.51
CA LEU A 76 -21.74 -4.88 -25.44
C LEU A 76 -23.27 -4.75 -25.46
N LEU A 77 -23.90 -4.74 -24.27
CA LEU A 77 -25.35 -4.58 -24.15
C LEU A 77 -25.81 -3.20 -24.63
N GLY A 78 -25.05 -2.15 -24.35
CA GLY A 78 -25.33 -0.80 -24.88
C GLY A 78 -25.31 -0.74 -26.41
N ARG A 79 -24.35 -1.42 -27.05
CA ARG A 79 -24.34 -1.57 -28.52
C ARG A 79 -25.57 -2.33 -29.03
N MET A 80 -25.96 -3.41 -28.36
CA MET A 80 -27.16 -4.18 -28.74
C MET A 80 -28.46 -3.36 -28.60
N LEU A 81 -28.60 -2.57 -27.52
CA LEU A 81 -29.75 -1.68 -27.33
C LEU A 81 -29.77 -0.53 -28.35
N SER A 82 -28.60 0.01 -28.71
CA SER A 82 -28.47 1.01 -29.79
C SER A 82 -28.99 0.48 -31.12
N ILE A 83 -28.65 -0.77 -31.48
CA ILE A 83 -29.13 -1.42 -32.70
C ILE A 83 -30.65 -1.55 -32.70
N ARG A 84 -31.26 -1.82 -31.54
CA ARG A 84 -32.71 -1.90 -31.35
C ARG A 84 -33.39 -0.52 -31.20
N LYS A 85 -32.64 0.58 -31.30
CA LYS A 85 -33.10 1.97 -31.14
C LYS A 85 -33.76 2.25 -29.78
N ILE A 86 -33.24 1.63 -28.71
CA ILE A 86 -33.70 1.90 -27.33
C ILE A 86 -32.76 2.92 -26.68
N PRO A 87 -33.27 4.08 -26.21
CA PRO A 87 -32.46 5.03 -25.47
C PRO A 87 -32.04 4.42 -24.14
N HIS A 88 -30.74 4.49 -23.82
CA HIS A 88 -30.19 3.90 -22.61
C HIS A 88 -28.99 4.70 -22.09
N ASN A 89 -28.76 4.61 -20.79
CA ASN A 89 -27.60 5.19 -20.11
C ASN A 89 -26.67 4.09 -19.59
N ILE A 90 -25.35 4.33 -19.57
CA ILE A 90 -24.34 3.39 -19.08
C ILE A 90 -23.58 4.01 -17.91
N LEU A 91 -23.46 3.27 -16.81
CA LEU A 91 -22.78 3.66 -15.58
C LEU A 91 -21.57 2.75 -15.36
N ASN A 92 -20.36 3.32 -15.45
CA ASN A 92 -19.08 2.58 -15.40
C ASN A 92 -18.26 2.82 -14.12
N ALA A 93 -18.85 3.38 -13.07
CA ALA A 93 -18.21 3.71 -11.78
C ALA A 93 -16.99 4.65 -11.84
N LYS A 94 -16.82 5.43 -12.93
CA LYS A 94 -15.70 6.37 -13.12
C LYS A 94 -16.00 7.79 -12.63
N LEU A 95 -17.26 8.23 -12.63
CA LEU A 95 -17.65 9.63 -12.36
C LEU A 95 -18.87 9.71 -11.43
N HIS A 96 -18.64 9.60 -10.13
CA HIS A 96 -19.71 9.46 -9.12
C HIS A 96 -20.79 10.57 -9.13
N LYS A 97 -20.43 11.84 -9.39
CA LYS A 97 -21.41 12.94 -9.41
C LYS A 97 -22.41 12.81 -10.57
N LYS A 98 -21.91 12.62 -11.80
CA LYS A 98 -22.77 12.44 -12.99
C LYS A 98 -23.57 11.14 -12.93
N GLU A 99 -23.02 10.11 -12.29
CA GLU A 99 -23.72 8.84 -12.08
C GLU A 99 -24.94 8.99 -11.17
N ALA A 100 -24.88 9.86 -10.16
CA ALA A 100 -26.02 10.10 -9.28
C ALA A 100 -27.21 10.73 -10.03
N ASP A 101 -26.94 11.68 -10.92
CA ASP A 101 -27.98 12.33 -11.74
C ASP A 101 -28.65 11.31 -12.68
N ILE A 102 -27.84 10.49 -13.36
CA ILE A 102 -28.34 9.42 -14.25
C ILE A 102 -29.17 8.38 -13.48
N VAL A 103 -28.77 8.03 -12.26
CA VAL A 103 -29.52 7.06 -11.43
C VAL A 103 -30.84 7.65 -10.94
N ALA A 104 -30.89 8.95 -10.65
CA ALA A 104 -32.15 9.61 -10.29
C ALA A 104 -33.16 9.58 -11.45
N GLU A 105 -32.67 9.67 -12.70
CA GLU A 105 -33.48 9.56 -13.92
C GLU A 105 -33.86 8.11 -14.28
N ALA A 106 -33.25 7.09 -13.67
CA ALA A 106 -33.50 5.69 -13.98
C ALA A 106 -34.94 5.23 -13.68
N GLY A 107 -35.72 6.03 -12.94
CA GLY A 107 -37.13 5.77 -12.64
C GLY A 107 -38.13 6.34 -13.65
N ILE A 108 -37.68 7.02 -14.70
CA ILE A 108 -38.53 7.62 -15.75
C ILE A 108 -39.18 6.51 -16.61
N PRO A 109 -40.46 6.63 -17.01
CA PRO A 109 -41.12 5.64 -17.87
C PRO A 109 -40.31 5.24 -19.10
N GLY A 110 -40.14 3.94 -19.32
CA GLY A 110 -39.42 3.38 -20.47
C GLY A 110 -37.90 3.57 -20.46
N GLN A 111 -37.33 4.26 -19.47
CA GLN A 111 -35.89 4.50 -19.37
C GLN A 111 -35.12 3.19 -19.10
N VAL A 112 -34.03 2.98 -19.85
CA VAL A 112 -33.11 1.86 -19.63
C VAL A 112 -31.79 2.38 -19.09
N THR A 113 -31.30 1.78 -18.01
CA THR A 113 -30.02 2.12 -17.39
C THR A 113 -29.19 0.86 -17.19
N ILE A 114 -27.94 0.87 -17.63
CA ILE A 114 -26.98 -0.23 -17.46
C ILE A 114 -25.98 0.17 -16.39
N ALA A 115 -25.84 -0.64 -15.35
CA ALA A 115 -24.92 -0.42 -14.25
C ALA A 115 -23.89 -1.55 -14.16
N THR A 116 -22.61 -1.20 -14.27
CA THR A 116 -21.51 -2.14 -14.00
C THR A 116 -21.34 -2.33 -12.50
N ASN A 117 -21.37 -3.58 -12.05
CA ASN A 117 -21.34 -4.03 -10.67
C ASN A 117 -22.40 -3.33 -9.80
N MET A 118 -22.01 -2.23 -9.17
CA MET A 118 -22.86 -1.43 -8.28
C MET A 118 -22.68 0.08 -8.52
N ALA A 119 -22.41 0.49 -9.76
CA ALA A 119 -22.38 1.91 -10.11
C ALA A 119 -23.69 2.60 -9.68
N GLY A 120 -23.59 3.83 -9.17
CA GLY A 120 -24.76 4.51 -8.60
C GLY A 120 -25.17 4.03 -7.19
N ARG A 121 -24.25 3.45 -6.40
CA ARG A 121 -24.49 3.12 -4.98
C ARG A 121 -24.71 4.39 -4.15
N GLY A 122 -25.73 4.36 -3.30
CA GLY A 122 -26.09 5.49 -2.43
C GLY A 122 -27.24 6.35 -2.96
N THR A 123 -27.52 6.33 -4.27
CA THR A 123 -28.63 7.08 -4.86
C THR A 123 -29.92 6.25 -4.91
N ASP A 124 -31.03 6.88 -4.55
CA ASP A 124 -32.37 6.30 -4.59
C ASP A 124 -33.05 6.52 -5.95
N ILE A 125 -33.76 5.51 -6.45
CA ILE A 125 -34.52 5.55 -7.70
C ILE A 125 -35.98 5.74 -7.32
N LYS A 126 -36.49 6.96 -7.46
CA LYS A 126 -37.88 7.29 -7.14
C LYS A 126 -38.78 6.97 -8.33
N LEU A 127 -39.94 6.38 -8.05
CA LEU A 127 -40.93 6.00 -9.06
C LEU A 127 -42.16 6.91 -8.97
N ILE A 128 -42.64 7.36 -10.13
CA ILE A 128 -43.92 8.06 -10.26
C ILE A 128 -45.08 7.06 -10.36
N ASP A 129 -46.31 7.50 -10.08
CA ASP A 129 -47.48 6.62 -10.00
C ASP A 129 -47.79 5.87 -11.30
N GLU A 130 -47.50 6.47 -12.46
CA GLU A 130 -47.61 5.82 -13.76
C GLU A 130 -46.71 4.57 -13.84
N VAL A 131 -45.46 4.70 -13.40
CA VAL A 131 -44.49 3.60 -13.36
C VAL A 131 -44.92 2.53 -12.37
N LYS A 132 -45.47 2.91 -11.22
CA LYS A 132 -45.99 1.95 -10.24
C LYS A 132 -47.13 1.12 -10.83
N LYS A 133 -48.05 1.74 -11.58
CA LYS A 133 -49.14 1.04 -12.30
C LYS A 133 -48.60 0.13 -13.41
N ALA A 134 -47.51 0.51 -14.06
CA ALA A 134 -46.81 -0.30 -15.06
C ALA A 134 -46.00 -1.48 -14.47
N GLY A 135 -46.06 -1.70 -13.15
CA GLY A 135 -45.35 -2.80 -12.45
C GLY A 135 -44.03 -2.38 -11.79
N GLY A 136 -43.75 -1.09 -11.69
CA GLY A 136 -42.59 -0.52 -11.01
C GLY A 136 -41.25 -0.80 -11.70
N LEU A 137 -40.14 -0.59 -10.99
CA LEU A 137 -38.80 -0.78 -11.53
C LEU A 137 -38.53 -2.28 -11.80
N ALA A 138 -38.05 -2.59 -13.00
CA ALA A 138 -37.58 -3.92 -13.37
C ALA A 138 -36.06 -4.02 -13.23
N ILE A 139 -35.59 -4.98 -12.43
CA ILE A 139 -34.17 -5.31 -12.28
C ILE A 139 -33.85 -6.50 -13.16
N VAL A 140 -32.87 -6.33 -14.05
CA VAL A 140 -32.37 -7.39 -14.93
C VAL A 140 -30.90 -7.64 -14.62
N GLY A 141 -30.60 -8.75 -13.94
CA GLY A 141 -29.23 -9.20 -13.74
C GLY A 141 -28.77 -10.03 -14.93
N THR A 142 -27.66 -9.66 -15.57
CA THR A 142 -27.17 -10.39 -16.76
C THR A 142 -26.26 -11.57 -16.42
N GLU A 143 -25.82 -11.63 -15.16
CA GLU A 143 -25.01 -12.69 -14.55
C GLU A 143 -25.27 -12.69 -13.04
N ARG A 144 -24.77 -13.72 -12.37
CA ARG A 144 -24.68 -13.80 -10.91
C ARG A 144 -23.31 -13.34 -10.46
N HIS A 145 -23.25 -12.49 -9.44
CA HIS A 145 -21.97 -12.11 -8.84
C HIS A 145 -21.41 -13.25 -7.99
N ASP A 146 -20.12 -13.18 -7.68
CA ASP A 146 -19.45 -14.12 -6.78
C ASP A 146 -20.06 -14.14 -5.37
N SER A 147 -20.65 -13.01 -4.95
CA SER A 147 -21.33 -12.88 -3.67
C SER A 147 -22.82 -12.60 -3.83
N ARG A 148 -23.62 -13.37 -3.07
CA ARG A 148 -25.07 -13.21 -2.92
C ARG A 148 -25.43 -11.83 -2.37
N ARG A 149 -24.54 -11.24 -1.56
CA ARG A 149 -24.74 -9.89 -1.02
C ARG A 149 -24.89 -8.86 -2.12
N VAL A 150 -24.07 -8.94 -3.18
CA VAL A 150 -24.08 -8.00 -4.30
C VAL A 150 -25.36 -8.17 -5.14
N ASP A 151 -25.75 -9.40 -5.41
CA ASP A 151 -27.01 -9.69 -6.10
C ASP A 151 -28.23 -9.17 -5.31
N ARG A 152 -28.24 -9.34 -3.98
CA ARG A 152 -29.29 -8.79 -3.10
C ARG A 152 -29.30 -7.27 -3.10
N GLN A 153 -28.14 -6.61 -3.23
CA GLN A 153 -28.07 -5.15 -3.37
C GLN A 153 -28.63 -4.66 -4.70
N LEU A 154 -28.38 -5.39 -5.79
CA LEU A 154 -28.97 -5.11 -7.09
C LEU A 154 -30.50 -5.27 -7.05
N ARG A 155 -31.00 -6.37 -6.48
CA ARG A 155 -32.44 -6.59 -6.24
C ARG A 155 -33.06 -5.46 -5.40
N GLY A 156 -32.38 -5.06 -4.33
CA GLY A 156 -32.78 -3.99 -3.41
C GLY A 156 -32.87 -2.59 -4.03
N ARG A 157 -32.54 -2.42 -5.32
CA ARG A 157 -32.84 -1.20 -6.06
C ARG A 157 -34.32 -1.08 -6.41
N ALA A 158 -35.04 -2.19 -6.56
CA ALA A 158 -36.49 -2.20 -6.73
C ALA A 158 -37.22 -2.60 -5.44
N GLY A 159 -38.52 -2.27 -5.37
CA GLY A 159 -39.38 -2.64 -4.23
C GLY A 159 -39.24 -1.72 -3.00
N ARG A 160 -38.75 -0.50 -3.18
CA ARG A 160 -38.51 0.44 -2.07
C ARG A 160 -39.83 0.95 -1.50
N GLN A 161 -39.94 1.02 -0.17
CA GLN A 161 -41.15 1.50 0.53
C GLN A 161 -42.46 0.81 0.08
N GLY A 162 -42.38 -0.49 -0.26
CA GLY A 162 -43.53 -1.28 -0.70
C GLY A 162 -43.97 -1.02 -2.14
N ASP A 163 -43.19 -0.28 -2.92
CA ASP A 163 -43.46 -0.11 -4.35
C ASP A 163 -43.43 -1.46 -5.08
N PRO A 164 -44.24 -1.63 -6.14
CA PRO A 164 -44.13 -2.81 -6.99
C PRO A 164 -42.79 -2.82 -7.72
N GLY A 165 -42.35 -4.00 -8.14
CA GLY A 165 -41.12 -4.16 -8.89
C GLY A 165 -40.89 -5.63 -9.19
N SER A 166 -39.92 -5.93 -10.05
CA SER A 166 -39.51 -7.32 -10.28
C SER A 166 -38.01 -7.43 -10.39
N SER A 167 -37.48 -8.61 -10.05
CA SER A 167 -36.10 -8.97 -10.34
C SER A 167 -36.04 -10.25 -11.13
N GLN A 168 -35.27 -10.22 -12.23
CA GLN A 168 -34.99 -11.37 -13.06
C GLN A 168 -33.49 -11.46 -13.30
N PHE A 169 -32.91 -12.63 -13.08
CA PHE A 169 -31.52 -12.91 -13.43
C PHE A 169 -31.46 -13.87 -14.62
N TYR A 170 -30.51 -13.60 -15.51
CA TYR A 170 -30.19 -14.38 -16.69
C TYR A 170 -28.79 -14.95 -16.48
N VAL A 171 -28.64 -16.26 -16.62
CA VAL A 171 -27.38 -16.96 -16.37
C VAL A 171 -27.08 -17.86 -17.56
N SER A 172 -25.82 -18.00 -17.93
CA SER A 172 -25.36 -18.97 -18.92
C SER A 172 -24.43 -19.98 -18.29
N LEU A 173 -24.43 -21.22 -18.81
CA LEU A 173 -23.43 -22.24 -18.44
C LEU A 173 -21.99 -21.83 -18.76
N GLU A 174 -21.81 -20.87 -19.67
CA GLU A 174 -20.51 -20.30 -20.05
C GLU A 174 -20.05 -19.15 -19.13
N ASP A 175 -20.89 -18.70 -18.19
CA ASP A 175 -20.55 -17.64 -17.25
C ASP A 175 -19.45 -18.09 -16.27
N ASN A 176 -18.64 -17.14 -15.79
CA ASN A 176 -17.47 -17.45 -14.96
C ASN A 176 -17.85 -18.24 -13.70
N LEU A 177 -18.91 -17.82 -13.01
CA LEU A 177 -19.43 -18.55 -11.84
C LEU A 177 -19.82 -19.99 -12.20
N MET A 178 -20.46 -20.23 -13.34
CA MET A 178 -20.88 -21.58 -13.74
C MET A 178 -19.71 -22.47 -14.16
N ARG A 179 -18.69 -21.89 -14.80
CA ARG A 179 -17.46 -22.61 -15.16
C ARG A 179 -16.72 -23.18 -13.96
N LEU A 180 -16.76 -22.49 -12.82
CA LEU A 180 -16.13 -22.95 -11.57
C LEU A 180 -16.82 -24.20 -10.99
N PHE A 181 -18.09 -24.50 -11.36
CA PHE A 181 -18.90 -25.54 -10.73
C PHE A 181 -19.34 -26.67 -11.67
N GLY A 182 -18.46 -27.09 -12.57
CA GLY A 182 -18.68 -28.30 -13.38
C GLY A 182 -19.79 -28.16 -14.42
N SER A 183 -19.87 -26.98 -15.05
CA SER A 183 -20.82 -26.68 -16.13
C SER A 183 -20.83 -27.72 -17.25
N GLU A 184 -19.70 -28.39 -17.52
CA GLU A 184 -19.62 -29.47 -18.51
C GLU A 184 -20.52 -30.67 -18.20
N ARG A 185 -20.67 -31.05 -16.93
CA ARG A 185 -21.56 -32.17 -16.55
C ARG A 185 -23.02 -31.82 -16.79
N ILE A 186 -23.38 -30.57 -16.47
CA ILE A 186 -24.73 -30.04 -16.65
C ILE A 186 -25.02 -29.89 -18.15
N ALA A 187 -24.08 -29.34 -18.92
CA ALA A 187 -24.19 -29.22 -20.37
C ALA A 187 -24.35 -30.59 -21.06
N LYS A 188 -23.54 -31.59 -20.69
CA LYS A 188 -23.67 -32.96 -21.23
C LYS A 188 -25.01 -33.63 -20.88
N MET A 189 -25.55 -33.34 -19.69
CA MET A 189 -26.89 -33.81 -19.31
C MET A 189 -27.97 -33.13 -20.16
N MET A 190 -27.81 -31.83 -20.46
CA MET A 190 -28.73 -31.09 -21.31
C MET A 190 -28.72 -31.58 -22.77
N ASP A 191 -27.54 -31.85 -23.32
CA ASP A 191 -27.41 -32.44 -24.65
C ASP A 191 -28.10 -33.80 -24.73
N ARG A 192 -28.05 -34.58 -23.64
CA ARG A 192 -28.71 -35.89 -23.55
C ARG A 192 -30.24 -35.78 -23.35
N MET A 193 -30.73 -34.69 -22.76
CA MET A 193 -32.16 -34.42 -22.59
C MET A 193 -32.82 -33.83 -23.85
N GLY A 194 -32.04 -33.50 -24.89
CA GLY A 194 -32.56 -33.05 -26.18
C GLY A 194 -33.11 -31.61 -26.20
N LEU A 195 -32.67 -30.77 -25.25
CA LEU A 195 -33.03 -29.35 -25.22
C LEU A 195 -32.49 -28.63 -26.47
N LYS A 196 -33.36 -27.90 -27.15
CA LYS A 196 -32.99 -27.17 -28.39
C LYS A 196 -32.30 -25.85 -28.08
N GLU A 197 -31.52 -25.35 -29.03
CA GLU A 197 -30.95 -23.99 -28.94
C GLU A 197 -32.07 -22.96 -28.72
N GLY A 198 -31.87 -22.09 -27.72
CA GLY A 198 -32.85 -21.08 -27.30
C GLY A 198 -33.88 -21.51 -26.23
N GLU A 199 -33.93 -22.78 -25.81
CA GLU A 199 -34.84 -23.21 -24.74
C GLU A 199 -34.34 -22.74 -23.36
N VAL A 200 -35.22 -22.06 -22.62
CA VAL A 200 -34.94 -21.57 -21.27
C VAL A 200 -35.16 -22.68 -20.26
N ILE A 201 -34.18 -22.92 -19.41
CA ILE A 201 -34.38 -23.80 -18.27
C ILE A 201 -34.80 -22.98 -17.06
N GLN A 202 -36.01 -23.24 -16.59
CA GLN A 202 -36.51 -22.78 -15.29
C GLN A 202 -36.68 -23.98 -14.37
N HIS A 203 -35.66 -24.26 -13.55
CA HIS A 203 -35.77 -25.27 -12.52
C HIS A 203 -35.16 -24.78 -11.21
N SER A 204 -35.95 -24.88 -10.14
CA SER A 204 -35.55 -24.55 -8.77
C SER A 204 -34.28 -25.27 -8.31
N MET A 205 -33.99 -26.47 -8.86
CA MET A 205 -32.76 -27.21 -8.59
C MET A 205 -31.50 -26.49 -9.11
N ILE A 206 -31.59 -25.81 -10.26
CA ILE A 206 -30.45 -25.10 -10.85
C ILE A 206 -30.20 -23.81 -10.06
N THR A 207 -31.26 -23.06 -9.73
CA THR A 207 -31.14 -21.87 -8.86
C THR A 207 -30.47 -22.20 -7.52
N LYS A 208 -30.88 -23.29 -6.85
CA LYS A 208 -30.24 -23.76 -5.61
C LYS A 208 -28.78 -24.17 -5.81
N SER A 209 -28.42 -24.70 -6.97
CA SER A 209 -27.04 -25.08 -7.28
C SER A 209 -26.15 -23.85 -7.45
N ILE A 210 -26.67 -22.79 -8.08
CA ILE A 210 -26.01 -21.48 -8.19
C ILE A 210 -25.80 -20.86 -6.81
N GLU A 211 -26.80 -20.89 -5.94
CA GLU A 211 -26.66 -20.35 -4.58
C GLU A 211 -25.59 -21.09 -3.76
N ARG A 212 -25.48 -22.42 -3.91
CA ARG A 212 -24.41 -23.22 -3.30
C ARG A 212 -23.04 -22.84 -3.85
N ALA A 213 -22.95 -22.62 -5.16
CA ALA A 213 -21.74 -22.15 -5.81
C ALA A 213 -21.28 -20.80 -5.23
N GLN A 214 -22.19 -19.82 -5.15
CA GLN A 214 -21.88 -18.52 -4.54
C GLN A 214 -21.46 -18.65 -3.08
N LYS A 215 -22.17 -19.45 -2.27
CA LYS A 215 -21.78 -19.69 -0.86
C LYS A 215 -20.36 -20.25 -0.76
N LYS A 216 -19.96 -21.15 -1.68
CA LYS A 216 -18.61 -21.72 -1.67
C LYS A 216 -17.53 -20.69 -2.07
N VAL A 217 -17.84 -19.80 -3.02
CA VAL A 217 -16.94 -18.69 -3.37
C VAL A 217 -16.83 -17.69 -2.22
N GLU A 218 -17.94 -17.37 -1.53
CA GLU A 218 -17.95 -16.54 -0.33
C GLU A 218 -17.09 -17.13 0.79
N GLU A 219 -17.23 -18.44 1.08
CA GLU A 219 -16.40 -19.15 2.06
C GLU A 219 -14.91 -19.11 1.69
N ASN A 220 -14.57 -19.27 0.41
CA ASN A 220 -13.18 -19.18 -0.05
C ASN A 220 -12.62 -17.76 0.13
N ASN A 221 -13.38 -16.74 -0.26
CA ASN A 221 -12.99 -15.34 -0.09
C ASN A 221 -12.88 -14.94 1.40
N PHE A 222 -13.74 -15.48 2.26
CA PHE A 222 -13.61 -15.36 3.70
C PHE A 222 -12.31 -16.01 4.20
N GLY A 223 -11.99 -17.22 3.78
CA GLY A 223 -10.74 -17.89 4.12
C GLY A 223 -9.49 -17.11 3.71
N ILE A 224 -9.50 -16.49 2.52
CA ILE A 224 -8.41 -15.62 2.05
C ILE A 224 -8.26 -14.39 2.94
N ARG A 225 -9.38 -13.72 3.27
CA ARG A 225 -9.37 -12.54 4.14
C ARG A 225 -8.95 -12.86 5.57
N LYS A 226 -9.42 -13.99 6.11
CA LYS A 226 -9.02 -14.48 7.44
C LYS A 226 -7.52 -14.73 7.49
N ARG A 227 -6.95 -15.43 6.50
CA ARG A 227 -5.49 -15.61 6.42
C ARG A 227 -4.77 -14.27 6.34
N LEU A 228 -5.23 -13.36 5.49
CA LEU A 228 -4.62 -12.02 5.37
C LEU A 228 -4.58 -11.28 6.72
N LEU A 229 -5.67 -11.37 7.50
CA LEU A 229 -5.75 -10.82 8.85
C LEU A 229 -4.75 -11.49 9.79
N GLU A 230 -4.67 -12.83 9.80
CA GLU A 230 -3.73 -13.57 10.66
C GLU A 230 -2.26 -13.21 10.39
N TYR A 231 -1.89 -12.90 9.15
CA TYR A 231 -0.56 -12.35 8.81
C TYR A 231 -0.38 -10.91 9.28
N ASP A 232 -1.41 -10.06 9.15
CA ASP A 232 -1.35 -8.67 9.61
C ASP A 232 -1.32 -8.57 11.14
N ASP A 233 -1.98 -9.46 11.87
CA ASP A 233 -1.99 -9.48 13.35
C ASP A 233 -0.56 -9.57 13.91
N VAL A 234 0.28 -10.41 13.30
CA VAL A 234 1.70 -10.53 13.66
C VAL A 234 2.44 -9.21 13.43
N MET A 235 2.22 -8.58 12.27
CA MET A 235 2.81 -7.28 11.94
C MET A 235 2.28 -6.17 12.85
N ASN A 236 1.01 -6.23 13.23
CA ASN A 236 0.37 -5.22 14.05
C ASN A 236 0.91 -5.24 15.48
N ALA A 237 1.13 -6.43 16.05
CA ALA A 237 1.78 -6.58 17.36
C ALA A 237 3.20 -5.98 17.36
N GLN A 238 3.99 -6.24 16.31
CA GLN A 238 5.33 -5.65 16.17
C GLN A 238 5.25 -4.12 15.99
N ARG A 239 4.31 -3.65 15.18
CA ARG A 239 4.07 -2.23 14.92
C ARG A 239 3.73 -1.46 16.19
N GLU A 240 2.91 -2.03 17.07
CA GLU A 240 2.56 -1.42 18.35
C GLU A 240 3.80 -1.13 19.21
N VAL A 241 4.71 -2.12 19.32
CA VAL A 241 5.97 -1.97 20.07
C VAL A 241 6.84 -0.87 19.45
N VAL A 242 7.05 -0.90 18.13
CA VAL A 242 7.89 0.08 17.44
C VAL A 242 7.27 1.47 17.53
N TYR A 243 5.96 1.60 17.35
CA TYR A 243 5.28 2.88 17.41
C TYR A 243 5.31 3.49 18.81
N LYS A 244 5.26 2.66 19.84
CA LYS A 244 5.44 3.10 21.23
C LYS A 244 6.85 3.67 21.47
N ARG A 245 7.91 2.95 21.07
CA ARG A 245 9.30 3.46 21.17
C ARG A 245 9.51 4.73 20.34
N ARG A 246 8.96 4.75 19.12
CA ARG A 246 8.99 5.91 18.22
C ARG A 246 8.26 7.12 18.82
N PHE A 247 7.13 6.89 19.48
CA PHE A 247 6.38 7.93 20.18
C PHE A 247 7.20 8.51 21.35
N HIS A 248 7.81 7.67 22.18
CA HIS A 248 8.72 8.13 23.25
C HIS A 248 9.90 8.95 22.69
N ALA A 249 10.50 8.53 21.57
CA ALA A 249 11.57 9.28 20.90
C ALA A 249 11.10 10.63 20.31
N LEU A 250 9.87 10.73 19.80
CA LEU A 250 9.34 11.98 19.25
C LEU A 250 9.07 13.03 20.33
N TYR A 251 8.42 12.62 21.43
CA TYR A 251 7.99 13.55 22.48
C TYR A 251 9.04 13.71 23.60
N GLY A 252 9.89 12.71 23.81
CA GLY A 252 10.91 12.68 24.87
C GLY A 252 10.41 12.15 26.20
N GLU A 253 9.12 11.89 26.31
CA GLU A 253 8.55 11.27 27.49
C GLU A 253 9.04 9.83 27.58
N ARG A 254 9.61 9.44 28.72
CA ARG A 254 10.16 8.11 28.99
C ARG A 254 11.36 7.67 28.12
N LEU A 255 11.91 8.53 27.27
CA LEU A 255 13.05 8.18 26.43
C LEU A 255 14.27 7.73 27.26
N ARG A 256 14.55 8.38 28.39
CA ARG A 256 15.62 7.95 29.32
C ARG A 256 15.42 6.54 29.87
N VAL A 257 14.16 6.15 30.12
CA VAL A 257 13.83 4.79 30.57
C VAL A 257 14.06 3.80 29.42
N ASP A 258 13.67 4.16 28.21
CA ASP A 258 13.93 3.34 27.03
C ASP A 258 15.43 3.17 26.78
N ILE A 259 16.24 4.23 26.92
CA ILE A 259 17.71 4.17 26.81
C ILE A 259 18.30 3.31 27.92
N ALA A 260 17.87 3.47 29.17
CA ALA A 260 18.33 2.63 30.28
C ALA A 260 18.05 1.14 30.01
N ASN A 261 16.85 0.82 29.50
CA ASN A 261 16.52 -0.55 29.09
C ASN A 261 17.40 -1.01 27.91
N MET A 262 17.65 -0.16 26.91
CA MET A 262 18.57 -0.50 25.81
C MET A 262 19.99 -0.82 26.30
N ILE A 263 20.51 -0.06 27.28
CA ILE A 263 21.81 -0.31 27.90
C ILE A 263 21.80 -1.67 28.60
N PHE A 264 20.76 -1.95 29.39
CA PHE A 264 20.62 -3.22 30.10
C PHE A 264 20.53 -4.41 29.13
N ASP A 265 19.63 -4.36 28.15
CA ASP A 265 19.43 -5.41 27.15
C ASP A 265 20.72 -5.67 26.35
N THR A 266 21.45 -4.60 26.00
CA THR A 266 22.72 -4.71 25.29
C THR A 266 23.81 -5.33 26.17
N ALA A 267 23.88 -4.94 27.45
CA ALA A 267 24.81 -5.53 28.42
C ALA A 267 24.52 -7.02 28.66
N GLU A 268 23.24 -7.38 28.82
CA GLU A 268 22.81 -8.78 28.95
C GLU A 268 23.19 -9.61 27.73
N LEU A 269 22.90 -9.10 26.53
CA LEU A 269 23.24 -9.77 25.29
C LEU A 269 24.75 -9.97 25.10
N ILE A 270 25.57 -8.96 25.41
CA ILE A 270 27.04 -9.05 25.37
C ILE A 270 27.53 -10.10 26.37
N VAL A 271 27.05 -10.08 27.61
CA VAL A 271 27.46 -11.07 28.62
C VAL A 271 27.06 -12.47 28.19
N GLN A 272 25.80 -12.69 27.83
CA GLN A 272 25.27 -14.01 27.48
C GLN A 272 26.06 -14.62 26.32
N THR A 273 26.21 -13.87 25.22
CA THR A 273 26.90 -14.35 24.01
C THR A 273 28.35 -14.73 24.29
N ASN A 274 29.08 -13.89 25.01
CA ASN A 274 30.50 -14.13 25.29
C ASN A 274 30.72 -15.17 26.39
N LYS A 275 29.79 -15.30 27.34
CA LYS A 275 29.84 -16.30 28.41
C LYS A 275 29.61 -17.69 27.85
N ASP A 276 28.65 -17.83 26.93
CA ASP A 276 28.39 -19.09 26.22
C ASP A 276 29.57 -19.51 25.35
N ALA A 277 30.26 -18.54 24.73
CA ALA A 277 31.47 -18.77 23.93
C ALA A 277 32.77 -18.90 24.77
N ASN A 278 32.71 -18.58 26.07
CA ASN A 278 33.86 -18.44 26.97
C ASN A 278 34.98 -17.52 26.41
N ASP A 279 34.59 -16.40 25.79
CA ASP A 279 35.49 -15.46 25.13
C ASP A 279 35.53 -14.09 25.86
N PHE A 280 36.44 -13.98 26.83
CA PHE A 280 36.62 -12.73 27.58
C PHE A 280 37.20 -11.59 26.71
N LYS A 281 38.01 -11.91 25.70
CA LYS A 281 38.63 -10.88 24.85
C LYS A 281 37.58 -10.23 23.95
N ASN A 282 36.68 -11.04 23.38
CA ASN A 282 35.58 -10.50 22.59
C ASN A 282 34.60 -9.71 23.47
N PHE A 283 34.37 -10.16 24.71
CA PHE A 283 33.61 -9.39 25.70
C PHE A 283 34.20 -7.99 25.93
N GLU A 284 35.51 -7.87 26.20
CA GLU A 284 36.18 -6.58 26.35
C GLU A 284 36.05 -5.72 25.09
N PHE A 285 36.24 -6.33 23.92
CA PHE A 285 36.11 -5.65 22.64
C PHE A 285 34.69 -5.10 22.41
N GLU A 286 33.65 -5.86 22.75
CA GLU A 286 32.27 -5.41 22.61
C GLU A 286 31.92 -4.28 23.58
N LEU A 287 32.43 -4.30 24.82
CA LEU A 287 32.26 -3.18 25.75
C LEU A 287 32.91 -1.89 25.21
N ILE A 288 34.10 -1.98 24.64
CA ILE A 288 34.76 -0.83 24.00
C ILE A 288 33.97 -0.37 22.78
N ARG A 289 33.48 -1.31 21.97
CA ARG A 289 32.77 -1.02 20.72
C ARG A 289 31.42 -0.34 20.96
N TYR A 290 30.64 -0.77 21.95
CA TYR A 290 29.27 -0.28 22.15
C TYR A 290 29.17 0.75 23.27
N PHE A 291 29.88 0.54 24.39
CA PHE A 291 29.82 1.42 25.56
C PHE A 291 31.04 2.35 25.69
N SER A 292 32.01 2.26 24.79
CA SER A 292 33.23 3.09 24.83
C SER A 292 33.96 3.04 26.18
N MET A 293 33.85 1.92 26.89
CA MET A 293 34.44 1.72 28.21
C MET A 293 35.26 0.43 28.28
N SER A 294 36.23 0.40 29.20
CA SER A 294 36.96 -0.82 29.54
C SER A 294 36.10 -1.75 30.41
N SER A 295 36.46 -3.03 30.46
CA SER A 295 35.75 -3.99 31.32
C SER A 295 35.86 -3.60 32.80
N PRO A 296 34.74 -3.49 33.53
CA PRO A 296 34.73 -3.25 34.97
C PRO A 296 34.99 -4.54 35.78
N VAL A 297 35.06 -5.70 35.10
CA VAL A 297 35.24 -7.02 35.71
C VAL A 297 36.51 -7.69 35.21
N SER A 298 37.16 -8.47 36.07
CA SER A 298 38.32 -9.28 35.70
C SER A 298 37.93 -10.54 34.93
N GLU A 299 38.87 -11.17 34.24
CA GLU A 299 38.67 -12.47 33.57
C GLU A 299 38.22 -13.55 34.58
N SER A 300 38.75 -13.52 35.81
CA SER A 300 38.32 -14.42 36.89
C SER A 300 36.89 -14.16 37.36
N ASP A 301 36.46 -12.90 37.42
CA ASP A 301 35.08 -12.55 37.76
C ASP A 301 34.13 -12.96 36.64
N PHE A 302 34.53 -12.74 35.39
CA PHE A 302 33.79 -13.18 34.22
C PHE A 302 33.59 -14.69 34.22
N ALA A 303 34.60 -15.49 34.61
CA ALA A 303 34.49 -16.94 34.69
C ALA A 303 33.58 -17.43 35.84
N ASN A 304 33.65 -16.79 37.01
CA ASN A 304 33.02 -17.31 38.23
C ASN A 304 31.61 -16.76 38.50
N LYS A 305 31.28 -15.56 38.02
CA LYS A 305 29.96 -14.94 38.25
C LYS A 305 28.91 -15.44 37.25
N ASN A 306 27.65 -15.37 37.66
CA ASN A 306 26.53 -15.67 36.79
C ASN A 306 26.24 -14.52 35.82
N VAL A 307 25.47 -14.81 34.77
CA VAL A 307 25.12 -13.84 33.73
C VAL A 307 24.41 -12.62 34.32
N GLN A 308 23.40 -12.81 35.17
CA GLN A 308 22.60 -11.72 35.73
C GLN A 308 23.40 -10.73 36.58
N GLU A 309 24.32 -11.22 37.40
CA GLU A 309 25.24 -10.41 38.21
C GLU A 309 26.20 -9.61 37.33
N LEU A 310 26.79 -10.26 36.32
CA LEU A 310 27.67 -9.59 35.36
C LEU A 310 26.93 -8.51 34.58
N SER A 311 25.73 -8.81 34.06
CA SER A 311 24.89 -7.85 33.34
C SER A 311 24.52 -6.65 34.20
N SER A 312 24.19 -6.87 35.48
CA SER A 312 23.88 -5.78 36.42
C SER A 312 25.09 -4.89 36.71
N LEU A 313 26.29 -5.48 36.87
CA LEU A 313 27.53 -4.74 37.09
C LEU A 313 27.90 -3.89 35.87
N ILE A 314 27.80 -4.47 34.67
CA ILE A 314 28.10 -3.78 33.41
C ILE A 314 27.07 -2.69 33.15
N TYR A 315 25.78 -2.97 33.34
CA TYR A 315 24.71 -1.99 33.22
C TYR A 315 24.99 -0.77 34.08
N LYS A 316 25.33 -0.97 35.37
CA LYS A 316 25.63 0.14 36.27
C LYS A 316 26.84 0.95 35.80
N ALA A 317 27.94 0.28 35.47
CA ALA A 317 29.15 0.95 34.99
C ALA A 317 28.90 1.72 33.67
N ALA A 318 28.16 1.12 32.74
CA ALA A 318 27.83 1.75 31.46
C ALA A 318 26.86 2.92 31.64
N TYR A 319 25.88 2.82 32.53
CA TYR A 319 24.93 3.89 32.81
C TYR A 319 25.61 5.08 33.49
N ASP A 320 26.47 4.82 34.49
CA ASP A 320 27.25 5.87 35.15
C ASP A 320 28.18 6.57 34.14
N HIS A 321 28.86 5.79 33.29
CA HIS A 321 29.70 6.33 32.21
C HIS A 321 28.92 7.17 31.20
N TYR A 322 27.70 6.74 30.86
CA TYR A 322 26.79 7.45 29.97
C TYR A 322 26.41 8.82 30.53
N ASP A 323 25.94 8.84 31.79
CA ASP A 323 25.47 10.06 32.46
C ASP A 323 26.60 11.10 32.57
N GLU A 324 27.79 10.67 33.02
CA GLU A 324 28.99 11.51 33.07
C GLU A 324 29.41 12.04 31.68
N LYS A 325 29.24 11.24 30.62
CA LYS A 325 29.53 11.70 29.25
C LYS A 325 28.51 12.74 28.80
N MET A 326 27.23 12.51 29.07
CA MET A 326 26.16 13.43 28.68
C MET A 326 26.29 14.78 29.37
N GLU A 327 26.66 14.82 30.65
CA GLU A 327 26.96 16.06 31.38
C GLU A 327 28.16 16.79 30.76
N ARG A 328 29.27 16.09 30.51
CA ARG A 328 30.46 16.70 29.85
C ARG A 328 30.13 17.28 28.47
N ASN A 329 29.33 16.57 27.67
CA ASN A 329 28.91 17.06 26.36
C ASN A 329 28.03 18.32 26.46
N ALA A 330 27.16 18.41 27.47
CA ALA A 330 26.38 19.61 27.74
C ALA A 330 27.28 20.79 28.14
N ASP A 331 28.24 20.57 29.03
CA ASP A 331 29.20 21.58 29.48
C ASP A 331 30.08 22.11 28.35
N LEU A 332 30.50 21.24 27.42
CA LEU A 332 31.27 21.63 26.24
C LEU A 332 30.43 22.42 25.23
N ALA A 333 29.14 22.09 25.09
CA ALA A 333 28.24 22.78 24.18
C ALA A 333 27.78 24.15 24.71
N PHE A 334 27.68 24.30 26.03
CA PHE A 334 27.05 25.47 26.65
C PHE A 334 27.73 26.82 26.31
N PRO A 335 29.07 26.96 26.29
CA PRO A 335 29.72 28.21 25.88
C PRO A 335 29.33 28.65 24.46
N VAL A 336 29.16 27.69 23.55
CA VAL A 336 28.75 27.95 22.16
C VAL A 336 27.29 28.38 22.11
N ILE A 337 26.41 27.67 22.81
CA ILE A 337 24.97 28.00 22.91
C ILE A 337 24.79 29.40 23.51
N LYS A 338 25.51 29.70 24.60
CA LYS A 338 25.50 31.00 25.27
C LYS A 338 25.92 32.13 24.35
N ASN A 339 27.03 31.97 23.64
CA ASN A 339 27.51 32.96 22.67
C ASN A 339 26.46 33.22 21.57
N VAL A 340 25.86 32.17 21.01
CA VAL A 340 24.83 32.28 19.97
C VAL A 340 23.57 32.95 20.49
N TYR A 341 23.14 32.63 21.72
CA TYR A 341 21.97 33.26 22.33
C TYR A 341 22.19 34.75 22.62
N GLU A 342 23.34 35.11 23.21
CA GLU A 342 23.66 36.49 23.59
C GLU A 342 23.91 37.40 22.37
N ASN A 343 24.55 36.87 21.31
CA ASN A 343 24.93 37.68 20.13
C ASN A 343 23.92 37.61 18.98
N GLN A 344 23.09 36.55 18.91
CA GLN A 344 22.23 36.27 17.76
C GLN A 344 20.83 35.77 18.12
N GLY A 345 20.42 35.84 19.40
CA GLY A 345 19.14 35.31 19.91
C GLY A 345 17.88 35.90 19.27
N ASP A 346 17.91 37.16 18.83
CA ASP A 346 16.78 37.81 18.13
C ASP A 346 16.57 37.29 16.70
N ARG A 347 17.59 36.64 16.12
CA ARG A 347 17.60 36.22 14.72
C ARG A 347 17.15 34.78 14.52
N TYR A 348 17.37 33.90 15.49
CA TYR A 348 17.13 32.46 15.36
C TYR A 348 16.44 31.85 16.58
N LYS A 349 15.32 31.14 16.36
CA LYS A 349 14.63 30.38 17.42
C LYS A 349 15.11 28.94 17.57
N ARG A 350 15.69 28.37 16.51
CA ARG A 350 16.19 26.99 16.48
C ARG A 350 17.57 26.95 15.84
N ILE A 351 18.47 26.19 16.45
CA ILE A 351 19.83 25.99 15.95
C ILE A 351 20.03 24.54 15.51
N VAL A 352 20.95 24.34 14.57
CA VAL A 352 21.40 23.02 14.14
C VAL A 352 22.77 22.75 14.72
N VAL A 353 22.90 21.67 15.48
CA VAL A 353 24.16 21.22 16.04
C VAL A 353 24.53 19.88 15.40
N PRO A 354 25.67 19.78 14.70
CA PRO A 354 26.12 18.50 14.17
C PRO A 354 26.72 17.64 15.29
N PHE A 355 26.28 16.39 15.38
CA PHE A 355 26.92 15.34 16.17
C PHE A 355 27.55 14.31 15.24
N THR A 356 28.71 13.77 15.61
CA THR A 356 29.39 12.71 14.85
C THR A 356 29.81 11.58 15.77
N ASP A 357 29.72 10.34 15.29
CA ASP A 357 30.35 9.16 15.90
C ASP A 357 31.69 8.79 15.23
N GLY A 358 32.18 9.65 14.34
CA GLY A 358 33.36 9.45 13.50
C GLY A 358 33.05 8.88 12.11
N ILE A 359 31.86 8.31 11.88
CA ILE A 359 31.44 7.72 10.61
C ILE A 359 30.21 8.42 10.06
N LYS A 360 29.20 8.62 10.90
CA LYS A 360 27.90 9.22 10.59
C LYS A 360 27.79 10.58 11.27
N THR A 361 27.33 11.57 10.52
CA THR A 361 27.01 12.90 11.05
C THR A 361 25.50 13.09 11.11
N LEU A 362 24.99 13.55 12.25
CA LEU A 362 23.58 13.85 12.45
C LEU A 362 23.41 15.33 12.81
N GLN A 363 22.54 16.01 12.07
CA GLN A 363 22.15 17.39 12.34
C GLN A 363 20.99 17.41 13.35
N VAL A 364 21.28 17.75 14.60
CA VAL A 364 20.28 17.86 15.68
C VAL A 364 19.69 19.27 15.66
N ILE A 365 18.37 19.36 15.59
CA ILE A 365 17.66 20.64 15.70
C ILE A 365 17.22 20.81 17.15
N THR A 366 17.66 21.88 17.80
CA THR A 366 17.25 22.22 19.18
C THR A 366 16.70 23.65 19.26
N ASP A 367 15.88 23.90 20.28
CA ASP A 367 15.33 25.22 20.59
C ASP A 367 16.38 26.02 21.39
N LEU A 368 16.79 27.17 20.85
CA LEU A 368 17.91 27.93 21.39
C LEU A 368 17.63 28.47 22.79
N GLN A 369 16.40 28.95 23.04
CA GLN A 369 16.02 29.51 24.33
C GLN A 369 16.03 28.42 25.40
N LYS A 370 15.41 27.26 25.12
CA LYS A 370 15.39 26.14 26.07
C LYS A 370 16.78 25.56 26.31
N ALA A 371 17.62 25.51 25.29
CA ALA A 371 19.01 25.05 25.44
C ALA A 371 19.84 25.99 26.33
N PHE A 372 19.61 27.30 26.27
CA PHE A 372 20.25 28.27 27.16
C PHE A 372 19.72 28.17 28.61
N GLU A 373 18.40 28.11 28.80
CA GLU A 373 17.76 28.03 30.13
C GLU A 373 18.09 26.73 30.90
N THR A 374 18.55 25.69 30.19
CA THR A 374 18.84 24.35 30.76
C THR A 374 20.32 24.00 30.78
N ASP A 375 21.21 24.97 30.62
CA ASP A 375 22.67 24.77 30.59
C ASP A 375 23.10 23.69 29.57
N GLY A 376 22.46 23.65 28.40
CA GLY A 376 22.76 22.66 27.34
C GLY A 376 22.08 21.29 27.49
N LYS A 377 21.38 21.00 28.60
CA LYS A 377 20.71 19.70 28.80
C LYS A 377 19.61 19.41 27.79
N GLN A 378 18.91 20.44 27.32
CA GLN A 378 17.91 20.29 26.25
C GLN A 378 18.54 19.80 24.93
N LEU A 379 19.75 20.27 24.59
CA LEU A 379 20.46 19.83 23.39
C LEU A 379 20.74 18.31 23.45
N ILE A 380 21.18 17.81 24.61
CA ILE A 380 21.41 16.37 24.81
C ILE A 380 20.12 15.57 24.67
N THR A 381 19.02 16.07 25.24
CA THR A 381 17.71 15.42 25.10
C THR A 381 17.28 15.40 23.62
N ASP A 382 17.47 16.48 22.89
CA ASP A 382 17.16 16.53 21.46
C ASP A 382 18.09 15.63 20.64
N PHE A 383 19.35 15.48 21.04
CA PHE A 383 20.29 14.53 20.46
C PHE A 383 19.82 13.09 20.64
N GLU A 384 19.49 12.68 21.88
CA GLU A 384 18.93 11.37 22.22
C GLU A 384 17.70 11.04 21.36
N LYS A 385 16.75 11.99 21.29
CA LYS A 385 15.51 11.87 20.50
C LYS A 385 15.77 11.62 19.02
N ASN A 386 16.61 12.48 18.41
CA ASN A 386 16.83 12.42 16.97
C ASN A 386 17.58 11.14 16.57
N ILE A 387 18.56 10.71 17.37
CA ILE A 387 19.30 9.46 17.12
C ILE A 387 18.40 8.24 17.27
N ALA A 388 17.66 8.14 18.38
CA ALA A 388 16.73 7.04 18.60
C ALA A 388 15.69 6.95 17.46
N LEU A 389 15.09 8.09 17.09
CA LEU A 389 14.10 8.13 16.02
C LEU A 389 14.69 7.74 14.65
N ALA A 390 15.87 8.27 14.30
CA ALA A 390 16.50 7.99 13.01
C ALA A 390 16.82 6.51 12.84
N ILE A 391 17.40 5.89 13.88
CA ILE A 391 17.80 4.48 13.86
C ILE A 391 16.56 3.58 13.88
N ILE A 392 15.55 3.88 14.71
CA ILE A 392 14.29 3.13 14.73
C ILE A 392 13.62 3.16 13.35
N ASP A 393 13.55 4.33 12.70
CA ASP A 393 12.90 4.48 11.39
C ASP A 393 13.67 3.73 10.27
N GLU A 394 15.00 3.75 10.28
CA GLU A 394 15.82 3.04 9.30
C GLU A 394 15.71 1.52 9.46
N SER A 395 15.85 1.03 10.70
CA SER A 395 15.76 -0.39 11.02
C SER A 395 14.36 -0.94 10.77
N TRP A 396 13.31 -0.20 11.12
CA TRP A 396 11.93 -0.60 10.86
C TRP A 396 11.61 -0.69 9.37
N LYS A 397 12.08 0.26 8.56
CA LYS A 397 11.93 0.19 7.09
C LYS A 397 12.59 -1.06 6.51
N THR A 398 13.79 -1.39 6.99
CA THR A 398 14.52 -2.59 6.54
C THR A 398 13.79 -3.86 6.98
N HIS A 399 13.27 -3.89 8.21
CA HIS A 399 12.46 -4.99 8.71
C HIS A 399 11.18 -5.20 7.90
N LEU A 400 10.45 -4.13 7.57
CA LEU A 400 9.25 -4.23 6.74
C LEU A 400 9.51 -4.87 5.37
N ARG A 401 10.67 -4.61 4.76
CA ARG A 401 11.08 -5.27 3.51
C ARG A 401 11.33 -6.75 3.71
N LYS A 402 12.10 -7.11 4.75
CA LYS A 402 12.36 -8.53 5.12
C LYS A 402 11.06 -9.28 5.43
N MET A 403 10.10 -8.62 6.05
CA MET A 403 8.79 -9.20 6.37
C MET A 403 7.93 -9.46 5.13
N ASP A 404 8.03 -8.63 4.11
CA ASP A 404 7.35 -8.87 2.83
C ASP A 404 8.01 -10.03 2.05
N GLU A 405 9.35 -10.07 2.02
CA GLU A 405 10.12 -11.19 1.46
C GLU A 405 9.76 -12.51 2.18
N LEU A 406 9.71 -12.50 3.51
CA LEU A 406 9.32 -13.63 4.33
C LEU A 406 7.90 -14.11 4.00
N LYS A 407 6.95 -13.18 3.86
CA LYS A 407 5.56 -13.51 3.52
C LYS A 407 5.47 -14.26 2.18
N GLN A 408 6.32 -13.92 1.21
CA GLN A 408 6.40 -14.59 -0.09
C GLN A 408 7.10 -15.95 0.02
N SER A 409 8.23 -16.04 0.74
CA SER A 409 9.02 -17.27 0.87
C SER A 409 8.25 -18.38 1.60
N VAL A 410 7.52 -18.02 2.65
CA VAL A 410 6.79 -18.97 3.50
C VAL A 410 5.65 -19.68 2.74
N GLN A 411 5.19 -19.13 1.60
CA GLN A 411 4.26 -19.85 0.73
C GLN A 411 4.86 -21.13 0.15
N LEU A 412 6.19 -21.22 0.00
CA LEU A 412 6.88 -22.42 -0.47
C LEU A 412 6.89 -23.54 0.58
N ALA A 413 6.74 -23.21 1.86
CA ALA A 413 6.72 -24.19 2.95
C ALA A 413 5.52 -25.14 2.89
N VAL A 414 4.47 -24.79 2.13
CA VAL A 414 3.35 -25.69 1.81
C VAL A 414 3.84 -26.99 1.17
N HIS A 415 4.94 -26.95 0.40
CA HIS A 415 5.53 -28.14 -0.22
C HIS A 415 6.13 -29.12 0.81
N GLU A 416 6.52 -28.63 1.98
CA GLU A 416 7.02 -29.45 3.09
C GLU A 416 5.91 -29.98 4.00
N GLN A 417 4.64 -29.77 3.64
CA GLN A 417 3.47 -30.12 4.47
C GLN A 417 3.46 -29.47 5.86
N LYS A 418 4.16 -28.34 6.02
CA LYS A 418 4.12 -27.51 7.23
C LYS A 418 3.09 -26.39 7.08
N ASP A 419 2.58 -25.89 8.20
CA ASP A 419 1.69 -24.73 8.20
C ASP A 419 2.50 -23.44 7.93
N PRO A 420 2.27 -22.73 6.81
CA PRO A 420 2.95 -21.48 6.50
C PRO A 420 2.74 -20.41 7.57
N LEU A 421 1.54 -20.31 8.15
CA LEU A 421 1.26 -19.26 9.14
C LEU A 421 2.11 -19.45 10.40
N LEU A 422 2.30 -20.70 10.80
CA LEU A 422 3.12 -21.03 11.97
C LEU A 422 4.59 -20.68 11.73
N ILE A 423 5.14 -21.05 10.57
CA ILE A 423 6.51 -20.71 10.18
C ILE A 423 6.68 -19.19 10.12
N TYR A 424 5.73 -18.49 9.50
CA TYR A 424 5.74 -17.03 9.45
C TYR A 424 5.79 -16.42 10.85
N LYS A 425 4.96 -16.90 11.79
CA LYS A 425 4.95 -16.42 13.18
C LYS A 425 6.31 -16.60 13.87
N PHE A 426 6.95 -17.76 13.71
CA PHE A 426 8.26 -18.00 14.31
C PHE A 426 9.38 -17.18 13.66
N GLU A 427 9.49 -17.23 12.34
CA GLU A 427 10.56 -16.52 11.63
C GLU A 427 10.43 -15.00 11.75
N SER A 428 9.20 -14.48 11.71
CA SER A 428 8.94 -13.05 11.92
C SER A 428 9.30 -12.58 13.32
N PHE A 429 9.10 -13.41 14.35
CA PHE A 429 9.48 -13.10 15.72
C PHE A 429 11.00 -13.04 15.86
N GLU A 430 11.73 -14.01 15.30
CA GLU A 430 13.20 -14.00 15.32
C GLU A 430 13.78 -12.81 14.55
N LEU A 431 13.22 -12.48 13.37
CA LEU A 431 13.61 -11.28 12.63
C LEU A 431 13.36 -10.00 13.44
N PHE A 432 12.21 -9.93 14.12
CA PHE A 432 11.85 -8.78 14.94
C PHE A 432 12.77 -8.63 16.15
N LYS A 433 13.06 -9.73 16.85
CA LYS A 433 14.02 -9.76 17.97
C LYS A 433 15.39 -9.28 17.51
N ALA A 434 15.92 -9.84 16.42
CA ALA A 434 17.19 -9.42 15.85
C ALA A 434 17.20 -7.94 15.44
N MET A 435 16.09 -7.42 14.91
CA MET A 435 15.95 -6.00 14.61
C MET A 435 16.01 -5.14 15.88
N ILE A 436 15.30 -5.53 16.95
CA ILE A 436 15.31 -4.79 18.22
C ILE A 436 16.72 -4.78 18.84
N ASP A 437 17.40 -5.93 18.84
CA ASP A 437 18.77 -6.04 19.34
C ASP A 437 19.73 -5.15 18.55
N GLN A 438 19.58 -5.12 17.22
CA GLN A 438 20.38 -4.25 16.35
C GLN A 438 20.09 -2.77 16.59
N VAL A 439 18.81 -2.40 16.75
CA VAL A 439 18.41 -1.02 17.10
C VAL A 439 19.03 -0.60 18.43
N ASN A 440 18.96 -1.45 19.45
CA ASN A 440 19.54 -1.16 20.76
C ASN A 440 21.07 -0.93 20.62
N LYS A 441 21.79 -1.84 19.96
CA LYS A 441 23.24 -1.72 19.72
C LYS A 441 23.62 -0.46 18.95
N ASP A 442 22.88 -0.12 17.89
CA ASP A 442 23.19 1.03 17.05
C ASP A 442 22.91 2.35 17.76
N VAL A 443 21.78 2.44 18.49
CA VAL A 443 21.45 3.62 19.31
C VAL A 443 22.52 3.80 20.39
N ILE A 444 22.83 2.76 21.16
CA ILE A 444 23.83 2.84 22.23
C ILE A 444 25.22 3.16 21.67
N SER A 445 25.68 2.47 20.63
CA SER A 445 26.97 2.77 20.00
C SER A 445 27.06 4.23 19.58
N PHE A 446 26.00 4.79 19.00
CA PHE A 446 26.01 6.18 18.57
C PHE A 446 25.99 7.14 19.76
N LEU A 447 25.15 6.89 20.76
CA LEU A 447 25.06 7.74 21.95
C LEU A 447 26.39 7.79 22.73
N PHE A 448 27.08 6.65 22.87
CA PHE A 448 28.36 6.55 23.57
C PHE A 448 29.56 7.06 22.76
N LYS A 449 29.50 7.09 21.42
CA LYS A 449 30.57 7.67 20.57
C LYS A 449 30.30 9.10 20.13
N GLY A 450 29.05 9.54 20.20
CA GLY A 450 28.61 10.84 19.72
C GLY A 450 29.34 11.97 20.43
N GLU A 451 29.98 12.82 19.63
CA GLU A 451 30.68 14.03 20.07
C GLU A 451 30.34 15.21 19.15
N ILE A 452 30.49 16.42 19.70
CA ILE A 452 30.32 17.67 18.95
C ILE A 452 31.68 17.98 18.29
N PRO A 453 31.77 18.07 16.95
CA PRO A 453 33.03 18.38 16.28
C PRO A 453 33.61 19.73 16.72
N GLN A 454 34.83 19.74 17.27
CA GLN A 454 35.49 20.97 17.75
C GLN A 454 35.79 21.98 16.62
N GLU A 455 35.86 21.55 15.36
CA GLU A 455 36.11 22.42 14.19
C GLU A 455 34.90 23.27 13.76
N THR A 456 33.75 23.19 14.44
CA THR A 456 32.50 23.85 14.01
C THR A 456 32.10 25.10 14.80
N ALA A 457 33.05 25.79 15.46
CA ALA A 457 32.79 27.10 16.05
C ALA A 457 32.27 28.14 15.02
N ASP A 458 32.54 27.95 13.72
CA ASP A 458 32.14 28.87 12.63
C ASP A 458 30.98 28.38 11.73
N THR A 459 30.35 27.21 11.98
CA THR A 459 29.35 26.62 11.07
C THR A 459 28.00 26.26 11.72
N ILE A 460 27.49 27.11 12.61
CA ILE A 460 26.09 27.02 13.06
C ILE A 460 25.21 27.63 11.95
N GLN A 461 24.60 26.78 11.14
CA GLN A 461 23.69 27.19 10.05
C GLN A 461 22.23 27.19 10.52
N GLU A 462 21.45 28.14 10.01
CA GLU A 462 20.00 28.21 10.23
C GLU A 462 19.30 26.91 9.77
N ALA A 463 18.43 26.36 10.61
CA ALA A 463 17.60 25.21 10.27
C ALA A 463 16.63 25.56 9.13
N ARG A 464 17.03 25.37 7.87
CA ARG A 464 16.12 25.54 6.73
C ARG A 464 14.99 24.53 6.82
N ALA A 465 13.76 25.00 6.77
CA ALA A 465 12.58 24.14 6.73
C ALA A 465 12.70 23.15 5.55
N ARG A 466 12.68 21.84 5.84
CA ARG A 466 12.63 20.80 4.81
C ARG A 466 11.42 21.06 3.91
N LYS A 467 11.67 21.32 2.62
CA LYS A 467 10.63 21.29 1.59
C LYS A 467 10.00 19.88 1.65
N ARG A 468 8.68 19.81 1.87
CA ARG A 468 7.96 18.54 1.73
C ARG A 468 8.17 18.06 0.29
N GLU A 469 8.96 17.01 0.11
CA GLU A 469 8.92 16.25 -1.13
C GLU A 469 7.53 15.61 -1.23
N ASN A 470 6.81 15.93 -2.30
CA ASN A 470 5.63 15.17 -2.69
C ASN A 470 6.12 13.80 -3.16
N LEU A 471 6.26 12.87 -2.22
CA LEU A 471 6.45 11.47 -2.55
C LEU A 471 5.13 10.96 -3.14
N GLU A 472 5.12 10.70 -4.45
CA GLU A 472 4.06 9.91 -5.05
C GLU A 472 4.22 8.47 -4.56
N THR A 473 3.49 8.11 -3.51
CA THR A 473 3.42 6.73 -3.05
C THR A 473 2.53 5.94 -4.01
N THR A 474 3.10 5.37 -5.06
CA THR A 474 2.45 4.29 -5.80
C THR A 474 2.54 3.03 -4.97
N LYS A 475 1.39 2.58 -4.44
CA LYS A 475 1.28 1.22 -3.91
C LYS A 475 1.26 0.30 -5.13
N GLU A 476 2.27 -0.54 -5.30
CA GLU A 476 2.13 -1.69 -6.22
C GLU A 476 0.99 -2.55 -5.68
N GLU A 477 -0.17 -2.47 -6.31
CA GLU A 477 -1.27 -3.38 -6.02
C GLU A 477 -0.81 -4.77 -6.44
N ILE A 478 -0.80 -5.70 -5.49
CA ILE A 478 -0.61 -7.12 -5.78
C ILE A 478 -1.78 -7.52 -6.69
N PRO A 479 -1.55 -7.88 -7.96
CA PRO A 479 -2.64 -8.11 -8.90
C PRO A 479 -3.46 -9.32 -8.44
N ASN A 480 -4.78 -9.25 -8.62
CA ASN A 480 -5.67 -10.36 -8.29
C ASN A 480 -5.31 -11.61 -9.13
N MET A 481 -5.78 -12.79 -8.70
CA MET A 481 -5.43 -14.07 -9.35
C MET A 481 -5.75 -14.07 -10.87
N ASP A 482 -6.84 -13.40 -11.27
CA ASP A 482 -7.22 -13.22 -12.68
C ASP A 482 -6.28 -12.28 -13.45
N GLU A 483 -5.75 -11.23 -12.80
CA GLU A 483 -4.77 -10.31 -13.40
C GLU A 483 -3.39 -10.93 -13.49
N ARG A 484 -2.96 -11.73 -12.50
CA ARG A 484 -1.75 -12.56 -12.61
C ARG A 484 -1.89 -13.60 -13.72
N ALA A 485 -3.04 -14.27 -13.83
CA ALA A 485 -3.31 -15.19 -14.93
C ALA A 485 -3.39 -14.48 -16.29
N ALA A 486 -3.83 -13.22 -16.34
CA ALA A 486 -3.79 -12.40 -17.55
C ALA A 486 -2.36 -11.94 -17.89
N GLN A 487 -1.54 -11.56 -16.90
CA GLN A 487 -0.13 -11.19 -17.07
C GLN A 487 0.73 -12.39 -17.49
N SER A 488 0.51 -13.59 -16.93
CA SER A 488 1.19 -14.81 -17.37
C SER A 488 0.77 -15.23 -18.79
N ARG A 489 -0.48 -14.95 -19.18
CA ARG A 489 -0.95 -15.13 -20.57
C ARG A 489 -0.37 -14.09 -21.53
N ALA A 490 -0.18 -12.85 -21.09
CA ALA A 490 0.46 -11.79 -21.88
C ALA A 490 1.98 -12.01 -22.03
N ALA A 491 2.65 -12.54 -21.00
CA ALA A 491 4.07 -12.86 -21.03
C ALA A 491 4.42 -14.03 -21.98
N GLY A 492 3.47 -14.93 -22.24
CA GLY A 492 3.63 -16.06 -23.17
C GLY A 492 3.32 -15.75 -24.64
N GLY A 493 2.79 -14.57 -24.96
CA GLY A 493 2.28 -14.27 -26.30
C GLY A 493 2.28 -12.78 -26.62
N GLY A 494 3.44 -12.21 -26.91
CA GLY A 494 3.48 -10.83 -27.40
C GLY A 494 4.86 -10.18 -27.40
N THR A 495 5.70 -10.54 -28.37
CA THR A 495 6.85 -9.72 -28.76
C THR A 495 6.36 -8.46 -29.47
N GLN A 496 5.69 -7.55 -28.76
CA GLN A 496 5.50 -6.18 -29.22
C GLN A 496 6.58 -5.31 -28.58
N ARG A 497 7.52 -4.88 -29.42
CA ARG A 497 8.49 -3.84 -29.12
C ARG A 497 7.74 -2.61 -28.59
N GLN A 498 7.79 -2.37 -27.28
CA GLN A 498 7.63 -1.02 -26.76
C GLN A 498 8.68 -0.15 -27.44
N GLN A 499 8.23 0.83 -28.22
CA GLN A 499 9.11 1.92 -28.66
C GLN A 499 9.65 2.58 -27.40
N GLN A 500 10.94 2.35 -27.11
CA GLN A 500 11.69 3.23 -26.23
C GLN A 500 11.55 4.63 -26.82
N VAL A 501 10.94 5.53 -26.04
CA VAL A 501 10.96 6.96 -26.32
C VAL A 501 12.44 7.35 -26.32
N VAL A 502 12.99 7.58 -27.51
CA VAL A 502 14.36 8.05 -27.66
C VAL A 502 14.40 9.45 -27.07
N GLU A 503 15.06 9.61 -25.92
CA GLU A 503 15.38 10.92 -25.37
C GLU A 503 16.14 11.71 -26.44
N THR A 504 15.50 12.76 -26.94
CA THR A 504 16.08 13.58 -28.00
C THR A 504 17.14 14.47 -27.35
N ILE A 505 18.41 14.15 -27.54
CA ILE A 505 19.53 15.00 -27.12
C ILE A 505 19.38 16.35 -27.84
N VAL A 506 18.98 17.38 -27.11
CA VAL A 506 18.93 18.76 -27.60
C VAL A 506 20.38 19.22 -27.79
N ARG A 507 20.78 19.50 -29.03
CA ARG A 507 22.14 19.99 -29.33
C ARG A 507 22.27 21.44 -28.89
N GLU A 508 23.29 21.75 -28.11
CA GLU A 508 23.58 23.12 -27.64
C GLU A 508 24.02 24.09 -28.75
N ARG A 509 24.36 23.61 -29.96
CA ARG A 509 24.84 24.45 -31.07
C ARG A 509 24.17 24.16 -32.41
N PRO A 510 23.90 25.20 -33.24
CA PRO A 510 23.34 25.02 -34.58
C PRO A 510 24.29 24.22 -35.48
N LYS A 511 23.73 23.36 -36.33
CA LYS A 511 24.50 22.50 -37.24
C LYS A 511 25.12 23.36 -38.34
N ILE A 512 26.44 23.50 -38.35
CA ILE A 512 27.18 24.16 -39.44
C ILE A 512 27.01 23.32 -40.71
N GLY A 513 26.49 23.94 -41.77
CA GLY A 513 26.29 23.34 -43.08
C GLY A 513 27.60 23.18 -43.85
N ARG A 514 27.68 22.16 -44.69
CA ARG A 514 28.90 21.78 -45.44
C ARG A 514 29.48 22.90 -46.33
N ASN A 515 28.66 23.87 -46.72
CA ASN A 515 29.05 25.02 -47.55
C ASN A 515 29.12 26.35 -46.79
N ASP A 516 28.83 26.34 -45.48
CA ASP A 516 28.85 27.56 -44.66
C ASP A 516 30.29 28.03 -44.50
N ARG A 517 30.50 29.35 -44.54
CA ARG A 517 31.83 29.92 -44.37
C ARG A 517 32.13 30.01 -42.89
N VAL A 518 33.23 29.40 -42.48
CA VAL A 518 33.71 29.40 -41.10
C VAL A 518 35.10 30.02 -41.06
N THR A 519 35.38 30.74 -39.98
CA THR A 519 36.71 31.28 -39.72
C THR A 519 37.42 30.31 -38.78
N ILE A 520 38.58 29.82 -39.22
CA ILE A 520 39.44 28.96 -38.40
C ILE A 520 40.73 29.69 -38.07
N LYS A 521 41.24 29.48 -36.86
CA LYS A 521 42.49 30.06 -36.37
C LYS A 521 43.50 28.97 -36.09
N HIS A 522 44.72 29.17 -36.56
CA HIS A 522 45.81 28.26 -36.28
C HIS A 522 46.27 28.43 -34.83
N VAL A 523 46.34 27.33 -34.08
CA VAL A 523 46.59 27.38 -32.63
C VAL A 523 47.99 27.93 -32.31
N MET A 524 48.99 27.65 -33.14
CA MET A 524 50.38 28.04 -32.87
C MET A 524 50.81 29.37 -33.50
N SER A 525 50.31 29.72 -34.69
CA SER A 525 50.71 30.95 -35.39
C SER A 525 49.72 32.10 -35.26
N GLY A 526 48.50 31.83 -34.76
CA GLY A 526 47.45 32.83 -34.61
C GLY A 526 46.84 33.34 -35.92
N GLU A 527 47.22 32.78 -37.07
CA GLU A 527 46.70 33.16 -38.40
C GLU A 527 45.24 32.74 -38.56
N ASN A 528 44.40 33.64 -39.08
CA ASN A 528 42.98 33.40 -39.33
C ASN A 528 42.72 33.15 -40.82
N LYS A 529 41.92 32.12 -41.15
CA LYS A 529 41.47 31.84 -42.53
C LYS A 529 39.97 31.61 -42.58
N THR A 530 39.29 32.26 -43.52
CA THR A 530 37.83 32.12 -43.72
C THR A 530 37.53 31.33 -44.99
N LEU A 531 37.09 30.08 -44.81
CA LEU A 531 36.82 29.13 -45.90
C LEU A 531 35.53 28.34 -45.64
N LYS A 532 35.04 27.59 -46.63
CA LYS A 532 33.82 26.77 -46.47
C LYS A 532 34.10 25.59 -45.52
N TYR A 533 33.13 25.20 -44.71
CA TYR A 533 33.29 24.17 -43.69
C TYR A 533 33.88 22.86 -44.23
N LYS A 534 33.47 22.40 -45.42
CA LYS A 534 34.06 21.20 -46.07
C LYS A 534 35.58 21.27 -46.30
N GLN A 535 36.14 22.46 -46.41
CA GLN A 535 37.59 22.67 -46.55
C GLN A 535 38.26 22.85 -45.18
N ALA A 536 37.52 23.29 -44.16
CA ALA A 536 38.00 23.50 -42.80
C ALA A 536 37.98 22.21 -41.97
N GLU A 537 37.01 21.33 -42.21
CA GLU A 537 36.81 20.04 -41.55
C GLU A 537 38.08 19.18 -41.47
N PRO A 538 38.84 18.95 -42.57
CA PRO A 538 40.10 18.20 -42.48
C PRO A 538 41.22 18.94 -41.74
N LEU A 539 41.18 20.27 -41.66
CA LEU A 539 42.18 21.08 -40.94
C LEU A 539 41.89 21.10 -39.43
N ILE A 540 40.61 21.12 -39.05
CA ILE A 540 40.16 21.02 -37.66
C ILE A 540 40.37 19.60 -37.14
N ALA A 541 40.08 18.57 -37.95
CA ALA A 541 40.27 17.17 -37.57
C ALA A 541 41.74 16.82 -37.30
N LYS A 542 42.70 17.55 -37.89
CA LYS A 542 44.14 17.41 -37.61
C LYS A 542 44.57 18.07 -36.30
N GLY A 543 43.70 18.86 -35.65
CA GLY A 543 43.95 19.50 -34.35
C GLY A 543 44.81 20.76 -34.39
N GLU A 544 45.33 21.15 -35.56
CA GLU A 544 46.17 22.34 -35.72
C GLU A 544 45.36 23.65 -35.79
N TRP A 545 44.08 23.56 -36.16
CA TRP A 545 43.19 24.70 -36.36
C TRP A 545 41.91 24.56 -35.53
N VAL A 546 41.49 25.65 -34.89
CA VAL A 546 40.28 25.70 -34.07
C VAL A 546 39.28 26.67 -34.71
N LEU A 547 37.99 26.32 -34.64
CA LEU A 547 36.90 27.22 -35.05
C LEU A 547 36.88 28.43 -34.12
N VAL A 548 36.95 29.61 -34.70
CA VAL A 548 36.73 30.86 -33.97
C VAL A 548 35.32 31.29 -34.32
N ASP A 549 34.43 31.19 -33.33
CA ASP A 549 33.11 31.77 -33.40
C ASP A 549 33.27 33.30 -33.32
N GLU A 550 32.61 34.05 -34.21
CA GLU A 550 32.24 35.44 -33.93
C GLU A 550 30.94 35.47 -33.14
#